data_AF-A0A222ZZH0-F1
#
_entry.id   AF-A0A222ZZH0-F1
#
_cell.length_a   1.000
_cell.length_b   1.000
_cell.length_c   1.000
_cell.angle_alpha   90.00
_cell.angle_beta   90.00
_cell.angle_gamma   90.00
#
_symmetry.space_group_name_H-M   'P 1'
#
loop_
_entity.id
_entity.type
_entity.pdbx_description
1 polymer ?
#
loop_
_entity_poly.entity_id
_entity_poly.type
_entity_poly.pdbx_seq_one_letter_code
_entity_poly.pdbx_strand_id
1 'polypeptide(L)' 'MVANFLIKINDWLMIALVVIMAIIGTFMMPILGTIAGIVTGAIIGGFWFVLSGIYQNGKRTVELLERKTLN' A
#
# COMPACT_ATOMS: atom_id res chain seq x y z
N MET A 1 6.15 -16.41 6.71
CA MET A 1 6.57 -15.32 7.62
C MET A 1 7.24 -14.17 6.88
N VAL A 2 8.23 -14.43 6.02
CA VAL A 2 8.97 -13.40 5.23
C VAL A 2 8.07 -12.60 4.27
N ALA A 3 7.12 -13.24 3.58
CA ALA A 3 6.22 -12.54 2.65
C ALA A 3 5.34 -11.48 3.34
N ASN A 4 4.85 -11.78 4.56
CA ASN A 4 4.05 -10.82 5.33
C ASN A 4 4.88 -9.62 5.82
N PHE A 5 6.18 -9.84 6.04
CA PHE A 5 7.12 -8.80 6.43
C PHE A 5 7.47 -7.88 5.25
N LEU A 6 7.74 -8.46 4.08
CA LEU A 6 8.00 -7.71 2.84
C LEU A 6 6.82 -6.83 2.44
N ILE A 7 5.59 -7.34 2.55
CA ILE A 7 4.38 -6.58 2.24
C ILE A 7 4.19 -5.42 3.23
N LYS A 8 4.39 -5.68 4.53
CA LYS A 8 4.33 -4.60 5.54
C LYS A 8 5.39 -3.52 5.30
N ILE A 9 6.62 -3.89 4.96
CA ILE A 9 7.68 -2.92 4.63
C ILE A 9 7.29 -2.11 3.40
N ASN A 10 6.74 -2.76 2.38
CA ASN A 10 6.29 -2.11 1.16
C ASN A 10 5.14 -1.12 1.42
N ASP A 11 4.19 -1.47 2.30
CA ASP A 11 3.13 -0.57 2.74
C ASP A 11 3.69 0.65 3.50
N TRP A 12 4.67 0.45 4.38
CA TRP A 12 5.36 1.54 5.06
C TRP A 12 6.15 2.45 4.10
N LEU A 13 6.80 1.88 3.09
CA LEU A 13 7.51 2.64 2.05
C LEU A 13 6.53 3.48 1.21
N MET A 14 5.34 2.95 0.90
CA MET A 14 4.32 3.73 0.19
C MET A 14 3.77 4.88 1.02
N ILE A 15 3.55 4.66 2.32
CA ILE A 15 3.16 5.75 3.23
C ILE A 15 4.24 6.83 3.26
N ALA A 16 5.52 6.44 3.38
CA ALA A 16 6.64 7.37 3.37
C ALA A 16 6.72 8.17 2.05
N LEU A 17 6.52 7.51 0.90
CA LEU A 17 6.51 8.16 -0.42
C LEU A 17 5.40 9.22 -0.51
N VAL A 18 4.18 8.88 -0.07
CA VAL A 18 3.03 9.79 -0.07
C VAL A 18 3.31 11.01 0.82
N VAL A 19 3.89 10.81 2.01
CA VAL A 19 4.23 11.89 2.93
C VAL A 19 5.29 12.82 2.31
N ILE A 20 6.33 12.27 1.68
CA ILE A 20 7.37 13.06 1.01
C ILE A 20 6.77 13.89 -0.14
N MET A 21 5.91 13.27 -0.96
CA MET A 21 5.22 13.96 -2.06
C MET A 21 4.34 15.11 -1.55
N ALA A 22 3.62 14.90 -0.44
CA ALA A 22 2.82 15.96 0.18
C ALA A 22 3.70 17.11 0.68
N ILE A 23 4.81 16.83 1.36
CA ILE A 23 5.77 17.85 1.83
C ILE A 23 6.31 18.66 0.66
N ILE A 24 6.79 18.00 -0.41
CA ILE A 24 7.31 18.68 -1.61
C ILE A 24 6.22 19.56 -2.25
N GLY A 25 5.00 19.01 -2.38
CA GLY A 25 3.85 19.74 -2.92
C GLY A 25 3.52 21.00 -2.12
N THR A 26 3.54 20.92 -0.79
CA THR A 26 3.33 22.06 0.11
C THR A 26 4.42 23.13 -0.04
N PHE A 27 5.69 22.75 -0.23
CA PHE A 27 6.77 23.74 -0.44
C PHE A 27 6.65 24.48 -1.78
N MET A 28 6.10 23.85 -2.82
CA MET A 28 5.93 24.48 -4.15
C MET A 28 4.65 25.32 -4.26
N MET A 29 3.53 24.82 -3.74
CA MET A 29 2.25 25.54 -3.67
C MET A 29 1.55 25.19 -2.36
N PRO A 30 1.61 26.04 -1.32
CA PRO A 30 1.22 25.66 0.04
C PRO A 30 -0.21 25.16 0.19
N ILE A 31 -1.18 25.81 -0.44
CA ILE A 31 -2.60 25.48 -0.27
C ILE A 31 -3.02 24.38 -1.25
N LEU A 32 -2.79 24.60 -2.55
CA LEU A 32 -3.16 23.64 -3.59
C LEU A 32 -2.36 22.34 -3.52
N GLY A 33 -1.06 22.42 -3.23
CA GLY A 33 -0.17 21.28 -3.09
C GLY A 33 -0.49 20.42 -1.86
N THR A 34 -0.92 21.04 -0.76
CA THR A 34 -1.37 20.28 0.42
C THR A 34 -2.67 19.53 0.15
N ILE A 35 -3.67 20.20 -0.44
CA ILE A 35 -4.96 19.57 -0.78
C ILE A 35 -4.74 18.44 -1.79
N ALA A 36 -4.00 18.70 -2.87
CA ALA A 36 -3.66 17.68 -3.86
C ALA A 36 -2.87 16.53 -3.24
N GLY A 37 -1.88 16.81 -2.39
CA GLY A 37 -1.08 15.80 -1.68
C GLY A 37 -1.93 14.90 -0.78
N ILE A 38 -2.90 15.47 -0.05
CA ILE A 38 -3.83 14.69 0.78
C ILE A 38 -4.75 13.82 -0.08
N VAL A 39 -5.34 14.37 -1.14
CA VAL A 39 -6.27 13.63 -2.02
C VAL A 39 -5.55 12.52 -2.77
N THR A 40 -4.44 12.84 -3.43
CA THR A 40 -3.62 11.87 -4.15
C THR A 40 -3.05 10.82 -3.19
N GLY A 41 -2.62 11.23 -1.99
CA GLY A 41 -2.15 10.31 -0.95
C GLY A 41 -3.22 9.34 -0.45
N ALA A 42 -4.44 9.82 -0.23
CA ALA A 42 -5.56 8.98 0.18
C ALA A 42 -5.95 7.97 -0.91
N ILE A 43 -5.96 8.38 -2.19
CA ILE A 43 -6.27 7.50 -3.32
C ILE A 43 -5.18 6.44 -3.49
N ILE A 44 -3.92 6.87 -3.59
CA ILE A 44 -2.79 5.97 -3.84
C ILE A 44 -2.58 5.03 -2.65
N GLY A 45 -2.57 5.58 -1.43
CA GLY A 45 -2.42 4.79 -0.21
C GLY A 45 -3.58 3.82 0.01
N GLY A 46 -4.82 4.27 -0.20
CA GLY A 46 -6.00 3.42 -0.09
C GLY A 46 -6.01 2.29 -1.13
N PHE A 47 -5.72 2.60 -2.39
CA PHE A 47 -5.64 1.61 -3.47
C PHE A 47 -4.55 0.57 -3.21
N TRP A 48 -3.38 1.02 -2.74
CA TRP A 48 -2.27 0.14 -2.42
C TRP A 48 -2.60 -0.83 -1.27
N PHE A 49 -3.26 -0.32 -0.22
CA PHE A 49 -3.67 -1.13 0.92
C PHE A 49 -4.66 -2.22 0.52
N VAL A 50 -5.59 -1.91 -0.39
CA VAL A 50 -6.53 -2.90 -0.96
C VAL A 50 -5.79 -3.97 -1.76
N LEU A 51 -4.85 -3.59 -2.63
CA LEU A 51 -4.03 -4.54 -3.39
C LEU A 51 -3.21 -5.46 -2.49
N SER A 52 -2.59 -4.91 -1.45
CA SER A 52 -1.85 -5.64 -0.41
C SER A 52 -2.75 -6.71 0.25
N GLY A 53 -3.98 -6.34 0.60
CA GLY A 53 -4.98 -7.26 1.17
C GLY A 53 -5.42 -8.37 0.21
N ILE A 54 -5.68 -8.03 -1.07
CA ILE A 54 -6.04 -9.01 -2.11
C ILE A 54 -4.91 -10.02 -2.31
N TYR A 55 -3.66 -9.55 -2.37
CA TYR A 55 -2.51 -10.43 -2.54
C TYR A 55 -2.36 -11.43 -1.39
N GLN A 56 -2.52 -10.98 -0.13
CA GLN A 56 -2.45 -11.87 1.03
C GLN A 56 -3.55 -12.93 1.02
N ASN A 57 -4.78 -12.54 0.71
CA ASN A 57 -5.92 -13.46 0.66
C ASN A 57 -5.82 -14.44 -0.52
N GLY A 58 -5.37 -13.97 -1.68
CA GLY A 58 -5.11 -14.82 -2.84
C GLY A 58 -4.04 -15.87 -2.55
N LYS A 59 -2.90 -15.45 -1.98
CA LYS A 59 -1.82 -16.37 -1.59
C LYS A 59 -2.31 -17.41 -0.58
N ARG A 60 -3.05 -16.98 0.45
CA ARG A 60 -3.62 -17.90 1.46
C ARG A 60 -4.59 -18.91 0.84
N THR A 61 -5.38 -18.48 -0.14
CA THR A 61 -6.33 -19.36 -0.84
C THR A 61 -5.60 -20.42 -1.66
N VAL A 62 -4.53 -20.05 -2.37
CA VAL A 62 -3.69 -21.00 -3.12
C VAL A 62 -3.03 -22.01 -2.17
N GLU A 63 -2.43 -21.56 -1.06
CA GLU A 63 -1.81 -22.45 -0.07
C GLU A 63 -2.82 -23.44 0.54
N LEU A 64 -4.07 -23.02 0.74
CA LEU A 64 -5.13 -23.90 1.24
C LEU A 64 -5.61 -24.91 0.19
N LEU A 65 -5.66 -24.51 -1.08
CA LEU A 65 -6.02 -25.39 -2.19
C LEU A 65 -4.95 -26.48 -2.39
N GLU A 66 -3.67 -26.11 -2.41
CA GLU A 66 -2.57 -27.08 -2.51
C GLU A 66 -2.61 -28.12 -1.38
N ARG A 67 -2.90 -27.69 -0.14
CA ARG A 67 -3.06 -28.61 1.01
C ARG A 67 -4.26 -29.53 0.89
N LYS A 68 -5.32 -29.15 0.18
CA LYS A 68 -6.49 -30.01 -0.08
C LYS A 68 -6.28 -30.98 -1.24
N THR A 69 -5.41 -30.64 -2.18
CA THR A 69 -5.07 -31.52 -3.31
C THR A 69 -4.05 -32.59 -2.93
N LEU A 70 -3.22 -32.33 -1.91
CA LEU A 70 -2.20 -33.26 -1.40
C LEU A 70 -2.71 -34.23 -0.31
N ASN A 71 -3.93 -34.04 0.20
CA ASN A 71 -4.61 -34.95 1.14
C ASN A 71 -5.74 -35.69 0.44
#